data_AF-A0A2E6G6V6-F1
#
_entry.id   AF-A0A2E6G6V6-F1
#
_cell.length_a   1.000
_cell.length_b   1.000
_cell.length_c   1.000
_cell.angle_alpha   90.00
_cell.angle_beta   90.00
_cell.angle_gamma   90.00
#
_symmetry.space_group_name_H-M   'P 1'
#
loop_
_entity.id
_entity.type
_entity.pdbx_description
1 polymer ?
#
loop_
_entity_poly.entity_id
_entity_poly.type
_entity_poly.pdbx_seq_one_letter_code
_entity_poly.pdbx_strand_id
1 'polypeptide(L)' 'MIRQKTQKELVIDLTGPDGNAFALMAYAKRLAEQLGMNYHVIIDEMKQGDYEHLVKTFDFHFGDYVVLER' A
#
# COMPACT_ATOMS: atom_id res chain seq x y z
N MET A 1 -22.68 -6.55 22.70
CA MET A 1 -21.23 -6.37 22.91
C MET A 1 -20.59 -5.99 21.58
N ILE A 2 -20.00 -4.80 21.50
CA ILE A 2 -19.22 -4.40 20.31
C ILE A 2 -17.86 -5.07 20.46
N ARG A 3 -17.48 -5.98 19.55
CA ARG A 3 -16.12 -6.55 19.53
C ARG A 3 -15.13 -5.40 19.28
N GLN A 4 -14.15 -5.21 20.16
CA GLN A 4 -13.00 -4.37 19.85
C GLN A 4 -12.34 -4.96 18.60
N LYS A 5 -12.35 -4.20 17.50
CA LYS A 5 -11.54 -4.52 16.33
C LYS A 5 -10.10 -4.32 16.76
N THR A 6 -9.38 -5.40 17.04
CA THR A 6 -7.92 -5.38 17.08
C THR A 6 -7.48 -4.78 15.74
N GLN A 7 -6.78 -3.65 15.77
CA GLN A 7 -6.14 -3.12 14.57
C GLN A 7 -5.15 -4.19 14.13
N LYS A 8 -5.51 -4.92 13.06
CA LYS A 8 -4.55 -5.81 12.40
C LYS A 8 -3.65 -4.90 11.59
N GLU A 9 -2.36 -4.87 11.91
CA GLU A 9 -1.36 -4.30 11.02
C GLU A 9 -1.52 -4.94 9.65
N LEU A 10 -1.60 -4.10 8.62
CA LEU A 10 -1.63 -4.58 7.24
C LEU A 10 -0.20 -4.92 6.85
N VAL A 11 0.13 -6.21 6.89
CA VAL A 11 1.43 -6.73 6.48
C VAL A 11 1.36 -7.18 5.02
N ILE A 12 2.30 -6.71 4.20
CA ILE A 12 2.43 -7.09 2.79
C ILE A 12 3.78 -7.75 2.60
N ASP A 13 3.76 -9.04 2.26
CA ASP A 13 4.94 -9.80 1.87
C ASP A 13 5.29 -9.48 0.40
N LEU A 14 6.40 -8.76 0.21
CA LEU A 14 6.91 -8.36 -1.09
C LEU A 14 7.45 -9.54 -1.92
N THR A 15 7.75 -10.67 -1.29
CA THR A 15 8.16 -11.91 -1.98
C THR A 15 6.98 -12.81 -2.33
N GLY A 16 5.83 -12.55 -1.72
CA GLY A 16 4.59 -13.28 -1.92
C GLY A 16 3.74 -12.76 -3.08
N PRO A 17 2.56 -13.39 -3.29
CA PRO A 17 1.62 -12.97 -4.34
C PRO A 17 1.15 -11.52 -4.21
N ASP A 18 1.07 -10.99 -2.99
CA ASP A 18 0.65 -9.62 -2.69
C ASP A 18 1.76 -8.58 -2.93
N GLY A 19 3.00 -9.03 -3.15
CA GLY A 19 4.16 -8.17 -3.40
C GLY A 19 4.23 -7.59 -4.80
N ASN A 20 3.44 -8.09 -5.76
CA ASN A 20 3.54 -7.64 -7.15
C ASN A 20 3.02 -6.20 -7.35
N ALA A 21 3.44 -5.56 -8.44
CA ALA A 21 3.08 -4.18 -8.77
C ALA A 21 1.56 -3.90 -8.80
N PHE A 22 0.76 -4.81 -9.35
CA PHE A 22 -0.69 -4.64 -9.43
C PHE A 22 -1.37 -4.77 -8.07
N ALA A 23 -0.90 -5.69 -7.23
CA ALA A 23 -1.40 -5.84 -5.87
C ALA A 23 -1.09 -4.59 -5.04
N LEU A 24 0.16 -4.10 -5.07
CA LEU A 24 0.56 -2.87 -4.38
C LEU A 24 -0.24 -1.65 -4.84
N MET A 25 -0.48 -1.47 -6.16
CA MET A 25 -1.34 -0.39 -6.64
C MET A 25 -2.81 -0.53 -6.18
N ALA A 26 -3.31 -1.76 -6.04
CA ALA A 26 -4.66 -2.00 -5.51
C ALA A 26 -4.77 -1.67 -4.01
N TYR A 27 -3.73 -1.98 -3.23
CA TYR A 27 -3.60 -1.55 -1.84
C TYR A 27 -3.51 -0.02 -1.75
N ALA A 28 -2.68 0.62 -2.58
CA ALA A 28 -2.53 2.07 -2.62
C ALA A 28 -3.87 2.77 -2.88
N LYS A 29 -4.66 2.25 -3.83
CA LYS A 29 -6.01 2.76 -4.10
C LYS A 29 -6.89 2.71 -2.85
N ARG A 30 -6.98 1.54 -2.21
CA ARG A 30 -7.82 1.33 -1.02
C ARG A 30 -7.39 2.21 0.15
N LEU A 31 -6.09 2.28 0.42
CA LEU A 31 -5.54 3.07 1.52
C LEU A 31 -5.75 4.56 1.27
N ALA A 32 -5.50 5.05 0.05
CA ALA A 32 -5.78 6.43 -0.31
C ALA A 32 -7.27 6.79 -0.14
N GLU A 33 -8.19 5.92 -0.57
CA GLU A 33 -9.63 6.13 -0.36
C GLU A 33 -9.99 6.17 1.14
N GLN A 34 -9.39 5.31 1.96
CA GLN A 34 -9.62 5.29 3.42
C GLN A 34 -9.04 6.51 4.14
N LEU A 35 -7.94 7.06 3.63
CA LEU A 35 -7.24 8.22 4.21
C LEU A 35 -7.70 9.56 3.59
N GLY A 36 -8.62 9.53 2.63
CA GLY A 36 -9.10 10.74 1.94
C GLY A 36 -8.06 11.38 1.00
N MET A 37 -7.10 10.60 0.52
CA MET A 37 -6.05 11.03 -0.41
C MET A 37 -6.47 10.82 -1.87
N ASN A 38 -5.85 11.56 -2.79
CA ASN A 38 -6.09 11.37 -4.23
C ASN A 38 -5.29 10.18 -4.78
N TYR A 39 -5.93 9.02 -4.85
CA TYR A 39 -5.29 7.80 -5.34
C TYR A 39 -4.79 7.90 -6.78
N HIS A 40 -5.38 8.75 -7.63
CA HIS A 40 -4.95 8.87 -9.02
C HIS A 40 -3.52 9.41 -9.12
N VAL A 41 -3.18 10.41 -8.29
CA VAL A 41 -1.84 11.01 -8.27
C VAL A 41 -0.81 10.00 -7.76
N ILE A 42 -1.14 9.30 -6.67
CA ILE A 42 -0.25 8.29 -6.07
C ILE A 42 0.02 7.14 -7.05
N ILE A 43 -1.03 6.62 -7.70
CA ILE A 43 -0.86 5.53 -8.67
C ILE A 43 -0.12 6.00 -9.92
N ASP A 44 -0.29 7.25 -10.36
CA ASP A 44 0.49 7.81 -11.47
C ASP A 44 1.98 7.84 -11.10
N GLU A 45 2.32 8.35 -9.91
CA GLU A 45 3.69 8.37 -9.40
C GLU A 45 4.29 6.97 -9.28
N MET A 46 3.53 5.99 -8.77
CA MET A 46 3.95 4.58 -8.69
C MET A 46 4.29 3.97 -10.06
N LYS A 47 3.75 4.52 -11.16
CA LYS A 47 3.98 4.04 -12.53
C LYS A 47 5.13 4.76 -13.25
N GLN A 48 5.71 5.81 -12.67
CA GLN A 48 6.75 6.61 -13.31
C GLN A 48 8.14 5.95 -13.31
N GLY A 49 8.29 4.80 -12.67
CA GLY A 49 9.57 4.09 -12.58
C GLY A 49 9.43 2.57 -12.65
N ASP A 50 10.46 1.88 -12.17
CA ASP A 50 10.48 0.43 -12.06
C ASP A 50 9.80 -0.06 -10.77
N TYR A 51 9.93 -1.37 -10.50
CA TYR A 51 9.34 -1.96 -9.30
C TYR A 51 9.93 -1.38 -8.00
N GLU A 52 11.21 -1.00 -7.98
CA GLU A 52 11.81 -0.41 -6.77
C GLU A 52 11.26 1.00 -6.51
N HIS A 53 11.10 1.79 -7.57
CA HIS A 53 10.39 3.07 -7.50
C HIS A 53 8.96 2.89 -6.97
N LEU A 54 8.22 1.92 -7.51
CA LEU A 54 6.86 1.60 -7.08
C LEU A 54 6.80 1.29 -5.58
N VAL A 55 7.70 0.44 -5.08
CA VAL A 55 7.75 0.07 -3.65
C VAL A 55 8.10 1.29 -2.79
N LYS A 56 9.06 2.12 -3.21
CA LYS A 56 9.45 3.34 -2.48
C LYS A 56 8.32 4.37 -2.43
N THR A 57 7.61 4.60 -3.54
CA THR A 57 6.45 5.51 -3.56
C THR A 57 5.33 4.96 -2.68
N PHE A 58 5.08 3.65 -2.70
CA PHE A 58 4.09 3.03 -1.81
C PHE A 58 4.46 3.22 -0.33
N ASP A 59 5.69 2.90 0.05
CA ASP A 59 6.20 3.06 1.41
C ASP A 59 6.17 4.52 1.87
N PHE A 60 6.55 5.46 1.00
CA PHE A 60 6.49 6.89 1.30
C PHE A 60 5.07 7.38 1.67
N HIS A 61 4.04 6.86 0.99
CA HIS A 61 2.66 7.27 1.26
C HIS A 61 1.98 6.47 2.38
N PHE A 62 2.34 5.20 2.54
CA PHE A 62 1.57 4.26 3.35
C PHE A 62 2.37 3.50 4.41
N GLY A 63 3.69 3.67 4.48
CA GLY A 63 4.58 2.98 5.42
C GLY A 63 4.21 3.18 6.90
N ASP A 64 3.56 4.30 7.24
CA ASP A 64 3.04 4.54 8.58
C ASP A 64 1.80 3.68 8.93
N TYR A 65 1.16 3.07 7.93
CA TYR A 65 -0.08 2.30 8.06
C TYR A 65 0.08 0.81 7.70
N VAL A 66 1.21 0.44 7.10
CA VAL A 66 1.48 -0.90 6.56
C VAL A 66 2.88 -1.34 6.92
N VAL A 67 3.08 -2.66 7.03
CA VAL A 67 4.42 -3.23 7.19
C VAL A 67 4.77 -3.95 5.89
N LEU A 68 5.86 -3.54 5.26
CA LEU A 68 6.42 -4.23 4.09
C LEU A 68 7.49 -5.23 4.57
N GLU A 69 7.24 -6.51 4.35
CA GLU A 69 8.21 -7.58 4.62
C GLU A 69 8.85 -8.07 3.32
N ARG A 70 10.13 -8.47 3.39
CA ARG A 70 10.90 -9.07 2.29
C ARG A 70 11.54 -10.37 2.74
#